data_AF-A0A2A4N515-F1
#
_entry.id   AF-A0A2A4N515-F1
#
_cell.length_a   1.000
_cell.length_b   1.000
_cell.length_c   1.000
_cell.angle_alpha   90.00
_cell.angle_beta   90.00
_cell.angle_gamma   90.00
#
_symmetry.space_group_name_H-M   'P 1'
#
loop_
_entity.id
_entity.type
_entity.pdbx_description
1 polymer ?
#
loop_
_entity_poly.entity_id
_entity_poly.type
_entity_poly.pdbx_seq_one_letter_code
_entity_poly.pdbx_strand_id
1 'polypeptide(L)'
;MRWSKLKKQVEALFDPSLKLTINCISYPVKNQWDTGSAIPRFYLKLKQDLLNIEKDIIWDFPKHFIEVKKISYHQWSDDNGVSQLLREYINTPIDELMTKKFEGDTLVLHSYENKNPMEPQEVKVELGLVDLLIASDRRLGKKRLYEWLKENENPLIKLILHYRFGYKITEDDYLAILMSHDNLSETV
;
A
#
# COMPACT_ATOMS: atom_id res chain seq x y z
N MET A 1 5.81 12.82 -14.45
CA MET A 1 6.76 11.69 -14.24
C MET A 1 6.12 10.41 -14.77
N ARG A 2 6.83 9.56 -15.52
CA ARG A 2 6.22 8.36 -16.13
C ARG A 2 6.19 7.19 -15.13
N TRP A 3 5.01 6.65 -14.83
CA TRP A 3 4.81 5.52 -13.89
C TRP A 3 5.74 4.33 -14.16
N SER A 4 5.91 3.94 -15.42
CA SER A 4 6.78 2.81 -15.79
C SER A 4 8.23 2.97 -15.35
N LYS A 5 8.75 4.21 -15.34
CA LYS A 5 10.10 4.50 -14.84
C LYS A 5 10.17 4.40 -13.32
N LEU A 6 9.17 4.92 -12.63
CA LEU A 6 9.08 4.86 -11.16
C LEU A 6 8.98 3.41 -10.69
N LYS A 7 8.04 2.64 -11.28
CA LYS A 7 7.85 1.22 -11.02
C LYS A 7 9.17 0.44 -11.13
N LYS A 8 9.90 0.61 -12.25
CA LYS A 8 11.19 -0.05 -12.45
C LYS A 8 12.23 0.31 -11.38
N GLN A 9 12.25 1.57 -10.94
CA GLN A 9 13.21 2.03 -9.92
C GLN A 9 12.89 1.45 -8.54
N VAL A 10 11.63 1.44 -8.12
CA VAL A 10 11.25 0.90 -6.81
C VAL A 10 11.34 -0.62 -6.79
N GLU A 11 10.90 -1.32 -7.85
CA GLU A 11 10.98 -2.79 -7.91
C GLU A 11 12.43 -3.28 -7.96
N ALA A 12 13.37 -2.48 -8.47
CA ALA A 12 14.80 -2.79 -8.41
C ALA A 12 15.36 -2.79 -6.99
N LEU A 13 14.63 -2.26 -5.99
CA LEU A 13 14.99 -2.32 -4.58
C LEU A 13 14.42 -3.58 -3.91
N PHE A 14 13.46 -4.28 -4.50
CA PHE A 14 12.86 -5.45 -3.89
C PHE A 14 13.77 -6.68 -3.98
N ASP A 15 13.67 -7.55 -2.97
CA ASP A 15 14.31 -8.84 -2.95
C ASP A 15 13.82 -9.71 -4.14
N PRO A 16 14.71 -10.17 -5.04
CA PRO A 16 14.30 -10.94 -6.22
C PRO A 16 13.55 -12.23 -5.89
N SER A 17 13.76 -12.80 -4.69
CA SER A 17 13.06 -14.01 -4.25
C SER A 17 11.56 -13.77 -4.00
N LEU A 18 11.16 -12.53 -3.71
CA LEU A 18 9.79 -12.21 -3.34
C LEU A 18 8.80 -12.22 -4.50
N LYS A 19 9.21 -12.21 -5.77
CA LYS A 19 8.29 -12.04 -6.92
C LYS A 19 7.24 -10.92 -6.69
N LEU A 20 7.63 -9.89 -5.95
CA LEU A 20 6.77 -8.77 -5.55
C LEU A 20 6.74 -7.74 -6.67
N THR A 21 5.56 -7.22 -6.97
CA THR A 21 5.38 -6.15 -7.96
C THR A 21 4.46 -5.07 -7.44
N ILE A 22 4.73 -3.81 -7.82
CA ILE A 22 3.84 -2.68 -7.57
C ILE A 22 3.20 -2.23 -8.88
N ASN A 23 1.88 -2.05 -8.85
CA ASN A 23 1.10 -1.76 -10.04
C ASN A 23 0.23 -0.52 -9.82
N CYS A 24 -0.03 0.19 -10.92
CA CYS A 24 -0.98 1.29 -10.98
C CYS A 24 -1.82 1.06 -12.24
N ILE A 25 -3.13 1.03 -12.07
CA ILE A 25 -4.10 0.99 -13.16
C ILE A 25 -5.03 2.19 -12.98
N SER A 26 -5.38 2.83 -14.08
CA SER A 26 -6.34 3.94 -14.08
C SER A 26 -7.62 3.47 -14.74
N TYR A 27 -8.72 3.48 -14.00
CA TYR A 27 -10.03 3.08 -14.50
C TYR A 27 -10.75 4.31 -15.04
N PRO A 28 -11.06 4.38 -16.34
CA PRO A 28 -11.80 5.51 -16.88
C PRO A 28 -13.19 5.53 -16.27
N VAL A 29 -13.61 6.68 -15.75
CA VAL A 29 -15.01 6.87 -15.36
C VAL A 29 -15.79 7.21 -16.62
N LYS A 30 -16.85 6.44 -16.89
CA LYS A 30 -17.72 6.67 -18.05
C LYS A 30 -19.04 7.23 -17.56
N ASN A 31 -19.25 8.52 -17.75
CA ASN A 31 -20.47 9.23 -17.38
C ASN A 31 -20.78 10.28 -18.45
N GLN A 32 -22.07 10.66 -18.61
CA GLN A 32 -22.55 11.50 -19.71
C GLN A 32 -21.88 12.90 -19.79
N TRP A 33 -21.29 13.37 -18.69
CA TRP A 33 -20.69 14.71 -18.57
C TRP A 33 -19.19 14.72 -18.26
N ASP A 34 -18.59 13.54 -18.04
CA ASP A 34 -17.19 13.43 -17.67
C ASP A 34 -16.53 12.35 -18.52
N THR A 35 -15.74 12.80 -19.50
CA THR A 35 -15.00 11.95 -20.44
C THR A 35 -13.50 11.91 -20.13
N GLY A 36 -13.06 12.55 -19.03
CA GLY A 36 -11.65 12.79 -18.72
C GLY A 36 -11.17 12.23 -17.39
N SER A 37 -12.06 12.03 -16.42
CA SER A 37 -11.69 11.52 -15.10
C SER A 37 -11.37 10.03 -15.12
N ALA A 38 -10.36 9.64 -14.33
CA ALA A 38 -10.01 8.25 -14.16
C ALA A 38 -9.57 7.98 -12.72
N ILE A 39 -10.03 6.85 -12.17
CA ILE A 39 -9.77 6.48 -10.79
C ILE A 39 -8.47 5.65 -10.74
N PRO A 40 -7.41 6.14 -10.07
CA PRO A 40 -6.20 5.37 -9.90
C PRO A 40 -6.41 4.25 -8.87
N ARG A 41 -5.89 3.07 -9.19
CA ARG A 41 -5.75 1.94 -8.25
C ARG A 41 -4.29 1.55 -8.17
N PHE A 42 -3.73 1.61 -6.99
CA PHE A 42 -2.38 1.14 -6.69
C PHE A 42 -2.47 -0.17 -5.93
N TYR A 43 -1.64 -1.16 -6.26
CA TYR A 43 -1.64 -2.42 -5.52
C TYR A 43 -0.28 -3.12 -5.54
N LEU A 44 0.03 -3.80 -4.45
CA LEU A 44 1.17 -4.72 -4.33
C LEU A 44 0.72 -6.15 -4.55
N LYS A 45 1.39 -6.84 -5.46
CA LYS A 45 1.15 -8.24 -5.77
C LYS A 45 2.35 -9.09 -5.37
N LEU A 46 2.16 -10.03 -4.45
CA LEU A 46 3.14 -10.99 -3.94
C LEU A 46 2.80 -12.39 -4.47
N LYS A 47 3.37 -12.76 -5.63
CA LYS A 47 3.04 -14.03 -6.30
C LYS A 47 3.70 -15.21 -5.61
N GLN A 48 2.98 -15.88 -4.70
CA GLN A 48 3.46 -17.06 -3.98
C GLN A 48 2.34 -18.10 -3.84
N ASP A 49 2.70 -19.37 -4.03
CA ASP A 49 1.74 -20.48 -4.18
C ASP A 49 0.99 -20.86 -2.89
N LEU A 50 1.33 -20.24 -1.75
CA LEU A 50 0.96 -20.69 -0.41
C LEU A 50 -0.34 -20.10 0.13
N LEU A 51 -0.79 -18.95 -0.38
CA LEU A 51 -1.84 -18.19 0.31
C LEU A 51 -3.26 -18.46 -0.17
N ASN A 52 -3.49 -18.99 -1.39
CA ASN A 52 -4.83 -19.06 -2.00
C ASN A 52 -5.67 -17.77 -1.81
N ILE A 53 -5.03 -16.62 -1.54
CA ILE A 53 -5.66 -15.31 -1.55
C ILE A 53 -5.96 -15.08 -3.01
N GLU A 54 -7.23 -14.90 -3.34
CA GLU A 54 -7.81 -14.99 -4.69
C GLU A 54 -7.05 -14.24 -5.81
N LYS A 55 -6.10 -13.33 -5.50
CA LYS A 55 -5.36 -12.52 -6.49
C LYS A 55 -3.88 -12.24 -6.20
N ASP A 56 -3.23 -12.87 -5.20
CA ASP A 56 -1.86 -12.53 -4.73
C ASP A 56 -1.68 -11.05 -4.32
N ILE A 57 -2.77 -10.28 -4.15
CA ILE A 57 -2.70 -8.85 -3.80
C ILE A 57 -2.65 -8.76 -2.29
N ILE A 58 -1.59 -8.14 -1.75
CA ILE A 58 -1.39 -7.99 -0.30
C ILE A 58 -1.64 -6.57 0.20
N TRP A 59 -1.72 -5.61 -0.72
CA TRP A 59 -2.03 -4.21 -0.43
C TRP A 59 -2.71 -3.60 -1.65
N ASP A 60 -3.83 -2.90 -1.45
CA ASP A 60 -4.63 -2.34 -2.54
C ASP A 60 -5.26 -1.02 -2.11
N PHE A 61 -4.86 0.06 -2.77
CA PHE A 61 -5.52 1.35 -2.66
C PHE A 61 -6.36 1.59 -3.93
N PRO A 62 -7.65 1.93 -3.81
CA PRO A 62 -8.36 2.26 -2.57
C PRO A 62 -9.00 1.05 -1.86
N LYS A 63 -8.93 -0.17 -2.42
CA LYS A 63 -9.81 -1.27 -2.01
C LYS A 63 -9.68 -1.66 -0.52
N HIS A 64 -8.49 -1.62 0.06
CA HIS A 64 -8.22 -2.01 1.44
C HIS A 64 -8.55 -0.91 2.47
N PHE A 65 -8.97 0.28 2.03
CA PHE A 65 -9.19 1.44 2.88
C PHE A 65 -10.66 1.84 2.87
N ILE A 66 -11.41 1.43 3.90
CA ILE A 66 -12.86 1.62 4.00
C ILE A 66 -13.22 3.11 4.05
N GLU A 67 -12.40 3.91 4.71
CA GLU A 67 -12.52 5.36 4.83
C GLU A 67 -12.48 6.04 3.46
N VAL A 68 -11.58 5.60 2.58
CA VAL A 68 -11.43 6.13 1.22
C VAL A 68 -12.65 5.81 0.37
N LYS A 69 -13.26 4.62 0.56
CA LYS A 69 -14.48 4.22 -0.16
C LYS A 69 -15.70 5.07 0.18
N LYS A 70 -15.72 5.68 1.37
CA LYS A 70 -16.79 6.58 1.82
C LYS A 70 -16.65 7.98 1.21
N ILE A 71 -15.49 8.31 0.64
CA ILE A 71 -15.18 9.64 0.13
C ILE A 71 -15.31 9.61 -1.39
N SER A 72 -15.91 10.66 -1.96
CA SER A 72 -16.09 10.75 -3.42
C SER A 72 -14.74 10.67 -4.11
N TYR A 73 -14.64 9.85 -5.17
CA TYR A 73 -13.38 9.70 -5.88
C TYR A 73 -12.85 11.02 -6.44
N HIS A 74 -13.72 11.99 -6.75
CA HIS A 74 -13.30 13.34 -7.16
C HIS A 74 -12.45 14.08 -6.13
N GLN A 75 -12.51 13.68 -4.86
CA GLN A 75 -11.75 14.29 -3.76
C GLN A 75 -10.33 13.72 -3.62
N TRP A 76 -10.03 12.61 -4.30
CA TRP A 76 -8.72 11.95 -4.15
C TRP A 76 -8.15 11.34 -5.44
N SER A 77 -8.90 11.28 -6.55
CA SER A 77 -8.47 10.60 -7.79
C SER A 77 -7.30 11.27 -8.49
N ASP A 78 -7.16 12.59 -8.31
CA ASP A 78 -6.05 13.36 -8.87
C ASP A 78 -4.83 13.42 -7.93
N ASP A 79 -4.95 12.82 -6.74
CA ASP A 79 -3.86 12.77 -5.77
C ASP A 79 -2.75 11.83 -6.28
N ASN A 80 -1.53 12.37 -6.33
CA ASN A 80 -0.33 11.66 -6.74
C ASN A 80 0.52 11.21 -5.54
N GLY A 81 -0.02 11.26 -4.31
CA GLY A 81 0.65 11.01 -3.04
C GLY A 81 1.41 9.69 -3.03
N VAL A 82 0.82 8.59 -3.52
CA VAL A 82 1.52 7.30 -3.63
C VAL A 82 2.76 7.40 -4.53
N SER A 83 2.67 8.11 -5.66
CA SER A 83 3.83 8.30 -6.54
C SER A 83 4.91 9.20 -5.94
N GLN A 84 4.52 10.21 -5.15
CA GLN A 84 5.44 11.06 -4.40
C GLN A 84 6.14 10.26 -3.29
N LEU A 85 5.39 9.49 -2.51
CA LEU A 85 5.90 8.61 -1.46
C LEU A 85 6.93 7.61 -2.01
N LEU A 86 6.62 6.94 -3.13
CA LEU A 86 7.57 6.01 -3.77
C LEU A 86 8.84 6.74 -4.23
N ARG A 87 8.74 7.98 -4.72
CA ARG A 87 9.90 8.77 -5.13
C ARG A 87 10.76 9.14 -3.93
N GLU A 88 10.13 9.55 -2.84
CA GLU A 88 10.80 9.85 -1.58
C GLU A 88 11.51 8.60 -1.02
N TYR A 89 10.82 7.46 -1.00
CA TYR A 89 11.39 6.17 -0.58
C TYR A 89 12.64 5.79 -1.38
N ILE A 90 12.59 5.88 -2.71
CA ILE A 90 13.72 5.58 -3.59
C ILE A 90 14.94 6.46 -3.29
N ASN A 91 14.70 7.74 -2.98
CA ASN A 91 15.74 8.71 -2.73
C ASN A 91 16.28 8.66 -1.29
N THR A 92 15.65 7.89 -0.39
CA THR A 92 16.04 7.83 1.02
C THR A 92 17.26 6.91 1.19
N PRO A 93 18.35 7.38 1.84
CA PRO A 93 19.49 6.55 2.21
C PRO A 93 19.12 5.36 3.09
N ILE A 94 19.84 4.25 2.95
CA ILE A 94 19.52 2.97 3.61
C ILE A 94 19.53 3.06 5.14
N ASP A 95 20.41 3.87 5.70
CA ASP A 95 20.58 4.12 7.13
C ASP A 95 19.39 4.88 7.71
N GLU A 96 18.74 5.74 6.93
CA GLU A 96 17.58 6.54 7.34
C GLU A 96 16.23 5.81 7.17
N LEU A 97 16.14 4.77 6.34
CA LEU A 97 14.86 4.14 5.95
C LEU A 97 13.97 3.72 7.13
N MET A 98 14.54 3.19 8.20
CA MET A 98 13.77 2.65 9.34
C MET A 98 13.47 3.68 10.43
N THR A 99 14.07 4.86 10.36
CA THR A 99 13.93 5.92 11.38
C THR A 99 13.22 7.15 10.82
N LYS A 100 13.24 7.33 9.50
CA LYS A 100 12.57 8.43 8.83
C LYS A 100 11.06 8.26 8.89
N LYS A 101 10.37 9.34 9.26
CA LYS A 101 8.92 9.46 9.09
C LYS A 101 8.59 9.87 7.65
N PHE A 102 7.77 9.08 6.98
CA PHE A 102 7.29 9.36 5.63
C PHE A 102 5.88 9.94 5.71
N GLU A 103 5.77 11.27 5.69
CA GLU A 103 4.47 11.95 5.83
C GLU A 103 3.47 11.52 4.73
N GLY A 104 3.96 11.17 3.54
CA GLY A 104 3.12 10.68 2.44
C GLY A 104 2.57 9.26 2.63
N ASP A 105 2.96 8.54 3.69
CA ASP A 105 2.37 7.25 4.07
C ASP A 105 1.07 7.43 4.89
N THR A 106 0.70 8.67 5.20
CA THR A 106 -0.60 9.05 5.74
C THR A 106 -1.33 9.95 4.73
N LEU A 107 -2.46 9.48 4.21
CA LEU A 107 -3.30 10.26 3.30
C LEU A 107 -4.29 11.12 4.11
N VAL A 108 -4.34 12.42 3.82
CA VAL A 108 -5.32 13.33 4.42
C VAL A 108 -6.40 13.63 3.40
N LEU A 109 -7.61 13.13 3.65
CA LEU A 109 -8.76 13.34 2.78
C LEU A 109 -9.75 14.31 3.43
N HIS A 110 -10.43 15.10 2.61
CA HIS A 110 -11.47 16.01 3.06
C HIS A 110 -12.84 15.48 2.66
N SER A 111 -13.64 15.09 3.66
CA SER A 111 -15.04 14.71 3.46
C SER A 111 -15.94 15.94 3.63
N TYR A 112 -16.84 16.13 2.67
CA TYR A 112 -17.85 17.20 2.65
C TYR A 112 -19.27 16.66 2.91
N GLU A 113 -19.37 15.44 3.45
CA GLU A 113 -20.67 14.78 3.70
C GLU A 113 -21.47 15.42 4.85
N ASN A 114 -20.83 16.24 5.70
CA ASN A 114 -21.51 17.01 6.72
C ASN A 114 -22.20 18.24 6.10
N LYS A 115 -23.43 18.53 6.55
CA LYS A 115 -24.33 19.59 6.04
C LYS A 115 -23.79 21.03 6.11
N ASN A 116 -22.55 21.25 6.54
CA ASN A 116 -21.88 22.54 6.51
C ASN A 116 -20.67 22.50 5.55
N PRO A 117 -20.82 22.97 4.30
CA PRO A 117 -19.75 22.99 3.30
C PRO A 117 -18.53 23.86 3.69
N MET A 118 -18.62 24.67 4.74
CA MET A 118 -17.52 25.55 5.18
C MET A 118 -16.51 24.90 6.12
N GLU A 119 -16.79 23.69 6.63
CA GLU A 119 -15.90 22.98 7.56
C GLU A 119 -15.82 21.48 7.15
N PRO A 120 -14.98 21.14 6.17
CA PRO A 120 -14.79 19.75 5.77
C PRO A 120 -14.18 18.94 6.92
N GLN A 121 -14.62 17.70 7.07
CA GLN A 121 -14.02 16.77 8.01
C GLN A 121 -12.73 16.19 7.41
N GLU A 122 -11.61 16.35 8.12
CA GLU A 122 -10.38 15.65 7.78
C GLU A 122 -10.46 14.18 8.19
N VAL A 123 -10.20 13.30 7.23
CA VAL A 123 -10.11 11.86 7.40
C VAL A 123 -8.67 11.46 7.09
N LYS A 124 -7.93 11.03 8.11
CA LYS A 124 -6.55 10.55 7.97
C LYS A 124 -6.55 9.05 7.78
N VAL A 125 -5.88 8.58 6.74
CA VAL A 125 -5.79 7.18 6.37
C VAL A 125 -4.32 6.78 6.34
N GLU A 126 -3.92 5.91 7.26
CA GLU A 126 -2.57 5.33 7.27
C GLU A 126 -2.48 4.28 6.17
N LEU A 127 -1.62 4.50 5.18
CA LEU A 127 -1.45 3.58 4.05
C LEU A 127 -0.64 2.34 4.43
N GLY A 128 0.33 2.49 5.35
CA GLY A 128 1.24 1.42 5.77
C GLY A 128 2.04 0.83 4.60
N LEU A 129 2.20 1.58 3.50
CA LEU A 129 2.86 1.10 2.30
C LEU A 129 4.37 1.05 2.53
N VAL A 130 4.93 2.03 3.24
CA VAL A 130 6.37 2.11 3.49
C VAL A 130 6.88 0.89 4.24
N ASP A 131 6.15 0.42 5.23
CA ASP A 131 6.51 -0.78 6.00
C ASP A 131 6.67 -2.01 5.09
N LEU A 132 5.77 -2.18 4.13
CA LEU A 132 5.84 -3.26 3.15
C LEU A 132 7.02 -3.09 2.19
N LEU A 133 7.35 -1.84 1.81
CA LEU A 133 8.53 -1.53 0.99
C LEU A 133 9.83 -1.85 1.75
N ILE A 134 9.94 -1.42 3.01
CA ILE A 134 11.07 -1.70 3.90
C ILE A 134 11.25 -3.21 4.07
N ALA A 135 10.16 -3.93 4.38
CA ALA A 135 10.18 -5.38 4.54
C ALA A 135 10.67 -6.11 3.28
N SER A 136 10.41 -5.52 2.11
CA SER A 136 10.77 -6.07 0.81
C SER A 136 12.15 -5.64 0.30
N ASP A 137 12.77 -4.64 0.93
CA ASP A 137 14.00 -4.02 0.42
C ASP A 137 15.21 -4.94 0.56
N ARG A 138 15.84 -5.28 -0.57
CA ARG A 138 17.01 -6.17 -0.66
C ARG A 138 18.26 -5.57 -0.04
N ARG A 139 18.32 -4.24 0.12
CA ARG A 139 19.45 -3.57 0.78
C ARG A 139 19.46 -3.88 2.27
N LEU A 140 18.29 -4.14 2.86
CA LEU A 140 18.12 -4.45 4.27
C LEU A 140 18.24 -5.96 4.52
N GLY A 141 19.13 -6.32 5.44
CA GLY A 141 19.41 -7.72 5.81
C GLY A 141 18.52 -8.25 6.94
N LYS A 142 18.47 -9.57 7.05
CA LYS A 142 17.65 -10.33 8.02
C LYS A 142 17.71 -9.79 9.46
N LYS A 143 18.91 -9.60 10.01
CA LYS A 143 19.09 -9.17 11.41
C LYS A 143 18.38 -7.84 11.69
N ARG A 144 18.64 -6.84 10.85
CA ARG A 144 18.10 -5.48 11.00
C ARG A 144 16.57 -5.48 10.86
N LEU A 145 16.04 -6.23 9.90
CA LEU A 145 14.58 -6.36 9.70
C LEU A 145 13.89 -7.09 10.86
N TYR A 146 14.53 -8.10 11.44
CA TYR A 146 13.96 -8.84 12.58
C TYR A 146 13.99 -8.01 13.87
N GLU A 147 15.00 -7.16 14.05
CA GLU A 147 15.04 -6.20 15.16
C GLU A 147 13.93 -5.16 15.00
N TRP A 148 13.81 -4.58 13.81
CA TRP A 148 12.74 -3.62 13.46
C TRP A 148 11.33 -4.20 13.62
N LEU A 149 11.12 -5.47 13.23
CA LEU A 149 9.81 -6.14 13.38
C LEU A 149 9.35 -6.25 14.84
N LYS A 150 10.24 -6.23 15.83
CA LYS A 150 9.83 -6.28 17.25
C LYS A 150 8.99 -5.07 17.65
N GLU A 151 9.11 -3.98 16.91
CA GLU A 151 8.38 -2.74 17.11
C GLU A 151 7.18 -2.61 16.15
N ASN A 152 6.99 -3.58 15.23
CA ASN A 152 5.95 -3.55 14.21
C ASN A 152 5.23 -4.91 14.10
N GLU A 153 3.98 -4.99 14.55
CA GLU A 153 3.23 -6.25 14.60
C GLU A 153 2.46 -6.59 13.32
N ASN A 154 2.65 -5.85 12.21
CA ASN A 154 1.88 -6.04 10.99
C ASN A 154 2.08 -7.47 10.39
N PRO A 155 1.01 -8.28 10.28
CA PRO A 155 1.09 -9.65 9.73
C PRO A 155 1.63 -9.72 8.29
N LEU A 156 1.38 -8.71 7.46
CA LEU A 156 1.88 -8.67 6.08
C LEU A 156 3.41 -8.51 6.03
N ILE A 157 4.01 -7.79 6.99
CA ILE A 157 5.46 -7.71 7.11
C ILE A 157 6.02 -9.09 7.47
N LYS A 158 5.42 -9.77 8.45
CA LYS A 158 5.82 -11.14 8.83
C LYS A 158 5.73 -12.09 7.65
N LEU A 159 4.70 -11.95 6.81
CA LEU A 159 4.54 -12.71 5.57
C LEU A 159 5.67 -12.44 4.57
N ILE A 160 5.99 -11.18 4.33
CA ILE A 160 7.11 -10.82 3.45
C ILE A 160 8.42 -11.42 3.98
N LEU A 161 8.68 -11.29 5.29
CA LEU A 161 9.88 -11.85 5.92
C LEU A 161 9.87 -13.38 5.96
N HIS A 162 8.70 -14.02 5.99
CA HIS A 162 8.55 -15.47 5.82
C HIS A 162 9.11 -15.89 4.45
N TYR A 163 8.68 -15.24 3.37
CA TYR A 163 9.15 -15.57 2.03
C TYR A 163 10.62 -15.18 1.79
N ARG A 164 11.13 -14.11 2.40
CA ARG A 164 12.56 -13.73 2.27
C ARG A 164 13.49 -14.65 3.05
N PHE A 165 13.13 -14.97 4.28
CA PHE A 165 14.10 -15.48 5.27
C PHE A 165 13.60 -16.66 6.11
N GLY A 166 12.41 -17.18 5.82
CA GLY A 166 11.77 -18.22 6.61
C GLY A 166 11.34 -17.76 8.00
N TYR A 167 10.96 -16.48 8.16
CA TYR A 167 10.34 -16.00 9.40
C TYR A 167 9.13 -16.87 9.75
N LYS A 168 9.00 -17.25 11.03
CA LYS A 168 7.87 -18.08 11.46
C LYS A 168 6.62 -17.22 11.52
N ILE A 169 5.60 -17.63 10.78
CA ILE A 169 4.27 -17.03 10.81
C ILE A 169 3.34 -17.94 11.61
N THR A 170 2.41 -17.36 12.37
CA THR A 170 1.41 -18.11 13.14
C THR A 170 0.11 -18.27 12.36
N GLU A 171 -0.78 -19.13 12.86
CA GLU A 171 -2.14 -19.23 12.32
C GLU A 171 -2.91 -17.92 12.51
N ASP A 172 -2.74 -17.25 13.65
CA ASP A 172 -3.32 -15.91 13.90
C ASP A 172 -2.84 -14.87 12.88
N ASP A 173 -1.55 -14.91 12.49
CA ASP A 173 -1.03 -14.03 11.45
C ASP A 173 -1.74 -14.28 10.11
N TYR A 174 -1.93 -15.56 9.72
CA TYR A 174 -2.66 -15.89 8.49
C TYR A 174 -4.13 -15.45 8.56
N LEU A 175 -4.81 -15.68 9.68
CA LEU A 175 -6.20 -15.25 9.88
C LEU A 175 -6.33 -13.73 9.81
N ALA A 176 -5.43 -12.98 10.46
CA ALA A 176 -5.41 -11.52 10.39
C ALA A 176 -5.22 -11.01 8.95
N ILE A 177 -4.35 -11.67 8.17
CA ILE A 177 -4.19 -11.37 6.74
C ILE A 177 -5.51 -11.64 6.02
N LEU A 178 -6.08 -12.83 6.12
CA LEU A 178 -7.33 -13.18 5.42
C LEU A 178 -8.48 -12.24 5.77
N MET A 179 -8.70 -11.94 7.05
CA MET A 179 -9.74 -11.03 7.53
C MET A 179 -9.57 -9.61 6.99
N SER A 180 -8.34 -9.12 6.83
CA SER A 180 -8.08 -7.82 6.20
C SER A 180 -8.48 -7.79 4.71
N HIS A 181 -8.53 -8.94 4.04
CA HIS A 181 -8.97 -9.07 2.65
C HIS A 181 -10.49 -9.34 2.54
N ASP A 182 -11.07 -10.08 3.48
CA ASP A 182 -12.48 -10.52 3.46
C ASP A 182 -13.48 -9.46 3.95
N ASN A 183 -13.07 -8.55 4.84
CA ASN A 183 -13.87 -7.34 5.17
C ASN A 183 -14.10 -6.41 3.96
N LEU A 184 -13.71 -6.83 2.75
CA LEU A 184 -13.76 -6.10 1.49
C LEU A 184 -14.49 -6.87 0.36
N SER A 185 -15.05 -8.05 0.63
CA SER A 185 -15.84 -8.85 -0.32
C SER A 185 -17.37 -8.67 -0.15
N GLU A 186 -17.81 -8.24 1.04
CA GLU A 186 -19.21 -7.87 1.29
C GLU A 186 -19.44 -6.36 1.06
N THR A 187 -19.49 -5.95 -0.19
CA THR A 187 -20.25 -4.76 -0.65
C THR A 187 -20.10 -4.67 -2.17
N VAL A 188 -20.97 -5.41 -2.87
CA VAL A 188 -21.38 -5.12 -4.25
C VAL A 188 -22.72 -4.40 -4.16
#